data_AF-A0A383DGN6-F1
#
_entry.id   AF-A0A383DGN6-F1
#
_cell.length_a   1.000
_cell.length_b   1.000
_cell.length_c   1.000
_cell.angle_alpha   90.00
_cell.angle_beta   90.00
_cell.angle_gamma   90.00
#
_symmetry.space_group_name_H-M   'P 1'
#
loop_
_entity.id
_entity.type
_entity.pdbx_description
1 polymer ?
#
loop_
_entity_poly.entity_id
_entity_poly.type
_entity_poly.pdbx_seq_one_letter_code
_entity_poly.pdbx_strand_id
1 'polypeptide(L)'
;MSRYTFLILFIIHIPEIMAQGITRNNGTWDWNSFVSNPLTISAFFIFLFASINYLIDLFKKDKILKKLLKKYLVFQMQDNRRYRGTMRLERDGVEIISEESRQRGHAASYIFNKVEMDAIKAYIRYIDSMNENEKIQRDWDLNRVYHPSFLTRLLRKIRNFWVALKDSVRTTIQMIWGSFQKMKAFEPIQTQNREVNVKTEVDEIETSLVDYAL
;
A
#
# COMPACT_ATOMS: atom_id res chain seq x y z
N MET A 1 -7.92 2.40 -12.36
CA MET A 1 -6.53 2.85 -12.58
C MET A 1 -5.65 2.43 -11.41
N SER A 2 -4.52 1.79 -11.69
CA SER A 2 -3.61 1.28 -10.66
C SER A 2 -2.93 2.45 -9.96
N ARG A 3 -2.68 2.31 -8.64
CA ARG A 3 -2.01 3.31 -7.80
C ARG A 3 -0.59 3.65 -8.26
N TYR A 4 -0.07 2.85 -9.19
CA TYR A 4 1.28 2.96 -9.75
C TYR A 4 1.30 3.55 -11.16
N THR A 5 0.15 3.75 -11.81
CA THR A 5 0.10 4.24 -13.20
C THR A 5 0.67 5.66 -13.31
N PHE A 6 0.38 6.54 -12.34
CA PHE A 6 0.98 7.88 -12.29
C PHE A 6 2.47 7.86 -11.96
N LEU A 7 2.92 6.92 -11.13
CA LEU A 7 4.33 6.79 -10.74
C LEU A 7 5.16 6.24 -11.91
N ILE A 8 4.59 5.31 -12.69
CA ILE A 8 5.18 4.80 -13.93
C ILE A 8 5.23 5.89 -15.01
N LEU A 9 4.15 6.67 -15.19
CA LEU A 9 4.17 7.83 -16.11
C LEU A 9 5.19 8.90 -15.70
N PHE A 10 5.38 9.13 -14.39
CA PHE A 10 6.41 10.04 -13.87
C PHE A 10 7.84 9.51 -14.10
N ILE A 11 8.06 8.20 -13.98
CA ILE A 11 9.36 7.55 -14.25
C ILE A 11 9.70 7.60 -15.74
N ILE A 12 8.71 7.55 -16.63
CA ILE A 12 8.93 7.52 -18.09
C ILE A 12 9.19 8.93 -18.67
N HIS A 13 8.48 9.97 -18.20
CA HIS A 13 8.62 11.31 -18.79
C HIS A 13 9.77 12.16 -18.23
N ILE A 14 10.29 11.87 -17.03
CA ILE A 14 11.43 12.60 -16.48
C ILE A 14 12.72 12.40 -17.31
N PRO A 15 13.05 11.18 -17.78
CA PRO A 15 14.20 10.96 -18.67
C PRO A 15 14.09 11.69 -20.01
N GLU A 16 12.90 11.80 -20.61
CA GLU A 16 12.70 12.48 -21.91
C GLU A 16 12.97 13.98 -21.82
N ILE A 17 12.54 14.63 -20.73
CA ILE A 17 12.78 16.06 -20.51
C ILE A 17 14.26 16.33 -20.20
N MET A 18 14.95 15.40 -19.53
CA MET A 18 16.39 15.51 -19.32
C MET A 18 17.22 15.21 -20.57
N ALA A 19 16.73 14.35 -21.48
CA ALA A 19 17.44 14.00 -22.70
C ALA A 19 17.45 15.11 -23.76
N GLN A 20 16.44 16.00 -23.78
CA GLN A 20 16.38 17.11 -24.75
C GLN A 20 17.42 18.23 -24.49
N GLY A 21 18.08 18.24 -23.33
CA GLY A 21 19.17 19.18 -23.01
C GLY A 21 20.59 18.64 -23.26
N ILE A 22 20.74 17.34 -23.52
CA ILE A 22 22.05 16.65 -23.58
C ILE A 22 22.37 16.26 -25.03
N THR A 23 22.44 17.24 -25.92
CA THR A 23 23.05 17.04 -27.25
C THR A 23 24.17 18.05 -27.48
N ARG A 24 25.16 18.06 -26.58
CA ARG A 24 26.55 18.37 -26.92
C ARG A 24 27.46 18.06 -25.74
N ASN A 25 28.54 17.34 -26.03
CA ASN A 25 29.75 17.15 -25.23
C ASN A 25 29.85 15.84 -24.41
N ASN A 26 30.53 14.87 -25.01
CA ASN A 26 31.56 13.99 -24.44
C ASN A 26 31.31 13.44 -23.03
N GLY A 27 30.44 12.42 -22.93
CA GLY A 27 30.66 11.16 -22.20
C GLY A 27 31.03 11.17 -20.71
N THR A 28 31.01 12.31 -20.02
CA THR A 28 31.32 12.40 -18.58
C THR A 28 30.15 13.02 -17.85
N TRP A 29 29.63 12.30 -16.86
CA TRP A 29 28.55 12.77 -15.99
C TRP A 29 29.04 14.01 -15.23
N ASP A 30 28.48 15.18 -15.55
CA ASP A 30 28.79 16.42 -14.83
C ASP A 30 27.94 16.53 -13.55
N TRP A 31 28.55 16.19 -12.42
CA TRP A 31 27.94 16.27 -11.09
C TRP A 31 27.44 17.67 -10.73
N ASN A 32 28.06 18.73 -11.26
CA ASN A 32 27.68 20.10 -10.94
C ASN A 32 26.38 20.50 -11.64
N SER A 33 26.13 20.01 -12.86
CA SER A 33 24.87 20.22 -13.59
C SER A 33 23.68 19.53 -12.91
N PHE A 34 23.92 18.39 -12.25
CA PHE A 34 22.90 17.61 -11.55
C PHE A 34 22.47 18.26 -10.23
N VAL A 35 23.43 18.76 -9.43
CA VAL A 35 23.21 19.37 -8.11
C VAL A 35 22.82 20.84 -8.19
N SER A 36 23.04 21.51 -9.32
CA SER A 36 22.65 22.92 -9.49
C SER A 36 21.15 23.10 -9.77
N ASN A 37 20.50 22.08 -10.32
CA ASN A 37 19.09 22.13 -10.68
C ASN A 37 18.20 21.60 -9.53
N PRO A 38 17.38 22.45 -8.87
CA PRO A 38 16.55 22.02 -7.73
C PRO A 38 15.50 20.97 -8.13
N LEU A 39 15.04 20.99 -9.38
CA LEU A 39 14.08 20.02 -9.92
C LEU A 39 14.69 18.61 -10.08
N THR A 40 15.92 18.48 -10.59
CA THR A 40 16.61 17.18 -10.70
C THR A 40 16.91 16.58 -9.33
N ILE A 41 17.34 17.41 -8.38
CA ILE A 41 17.59 16.97 -7.00
C ILE A 41 16.31 16.44 -6.37
N SER A 42 15.20 17.18 -6.47
CA SER A 42 13.92 16.75 -5.89
C SER A 42 13.38 15.47 -6.54
N ALA A 43 13.45 15.34 -7.87
CA ALA A 43 13.08 14.14 -8.59
C ALA A 43 13.92 12.92 -8.17
N PHE A 44 15.24 13.10 -8.02
CA PHE A 44 16.14 12.06 -7.54
C PHE A 44 15.77 11.60 -6.14
N PHE A 45 15.50 12.52 -5.20
CA PHE A 45 15.08 12.14 -3.85
C PHE A 45 13.74 11.41 -3.84
N ILE A 46 12.75 11.86 -4.63
CA ILE A 46 11.46 11.17 -4.76
C ILE A 46 11.68 9.72 -5.24
N PHE A 47 12.48 9.54 -6.29
CA PHE A 47 12.81 8.22 -6.82
C PHE A 47 13.58 7.35 -5.80
N LEU A 48 14.55 7.93 -5.11
CA LEU A 48 15.34 7.26 -4.08
C LEU A 48 14.45 6.81 -2.92
N PHE A 49 13.60 7.69 -2.38
CA PHE A 49 12.67 7.35 -1.32
C PHE A 49 11.64 6.31 -1.76
N ALA A 50 11.11 6.42 -2.99
CA ALA A 50 10.19 5.42 -3.53
C ALA A 50 10.87 4.04 -3.63
N SER A 51 12.10 3.98 -4.13
CA SER A 51 12.89 2.75 -4.26
C SER A 51 13.20 2.12 -2.90
N ILE A 52 13.62 2.93 -1.91
CA ILE A 52 13.87 2.45 -0.54
C ILE A 52 12.58 1.90 0.08
N ASN A 53 11.46 2.60 -0.07
CA ASN A 53 10.17 2.13 0.45
C ASN A 53 9.73 0.82 -0.20
N TYR A 54 9.87 0.69 -1.52
CA TYR A 54 9.59 -0.55 -2.24
C TYR A 54 10.47 -1.70 -1.73
N LEU A 55 11.76 -1.46 -1.53
CA LEU A 55 12.70 -2.45 -1.02
C LEU A 55 12.33 -2.90 0.40
N ILE A 56 11.96 -1.96 1.28
CA ILE A 56 11.46 -2.26 2.62
C ILE A 56 10.20 -3.12 2.56
N ASP A 57 9.24 -2.78 1.69
CA ASP A 57 8.00 -3.54 1.53
C ASP A 57 8.25 -4.95 0.94
N LEU A 58 9.22 -5.10 0.04
CA LEU A 58 9.64 -6.40 -0.50
C LEU A 58 10.24 -7.31 0.58
N PHE A 59 10.99 -6.73 1.53
CA PHE A 59 11.61 -7.47 2.63
C PHE A 59 10.74 -7.60 3.88
N LYS A 60 9.57 -6.94 3.94
CA LYS A 60 8.54 -7.17 4.96
C LYS A 60 7.91 -8.55 4.76
N LYS A 61 8.68 -9.61 5.04
CA LYS A 61 8.13 -10.94 5.25
C LYS A 61 7.26 -10.91 6.50
N ASP A 62 6.11 -11.57 6.43
CA ASP A 62 5.20 -11.67 7.57
C ASP A 62 5.93 -12.31 8.76
N LYS A 63 6.06 -11.53 9.84
CA LYS A 63 6.73 -11.96 11.07
C LYS A 63 5.96 -13.11 11.72
N ILE A 64 4.64 -13.14 11.56
CA ILE A 64 3.79 -14.20 12.10
C ILE A 64 4.11 -15.50 11.38
N LEU A 65 4.05 -15.50 10.05
CA LEU A 65 4.34 -16.68 9.23
C LEU A 65 5.73 -17.26 9.52
N LYS A 66 6.74 -16.39 9.66
CA LYS A 66 8.10 -16.80 10.07
C LYS A 66 8.15 -17.47 11.45
N LYS A 67 7.36 -16.97 12.42
CA LYS A 67 7.30 -17.53 13.77
C LYS A 67 6.57 -18.86 13.84
N LEU A 68 5.66 -19.12 12.90
CA LEU A 68 4.86 -20.35 12.85
C LEU A 68 5.53 -21.47 12.02
N LEU A 69 6.47 -21.11 11.14
CA LEU A 69 7.16 -22.05 10.25
C LEU A 69 7.89 -23.18 11.01
N LYS A 70 7.71 -24.43 10.57
CA LYS A 70 8.29 -25.65 11.16
C LYS A 70 7.90 -25.88 12.63
N LYS A 71 6.83 -25.24 13.10
CA LYS A 71 6.29 -25.44 14.45
C LYS A 71 5.04 -26.30 14.37
N TYR A 72 4.85 -27.12 15.41
CA TYR A 72 3.58 -27.81 15.61
C TYR A 72 2.53 -26.79 16.04
N LEU A 73 1.40 -26.78 15.33
CA LEU A 73 0.33 -25.82 15.54
C LEU A 73 -1.01 -26.38 15.06
N VAL A 74 -2.07 -25.66 15.42
CA VAL A 74 -3.44 -26.00 15.08
C VAL A 74 -4.08 -24.83 14.33
N PHE A 75 -4.54 -25.10 13.13
CA PHE A 75 -5.39 -24.20 12.36
C PHE A 75 -6.83 -24.41 12.79
N GLN A 76 -7.43 -23.37 13.34
CA GLN A 76 -8.85 -23.30 13.61
C GLN A 76 -9.52 -22.56 12.46
N MET A 77 -10.33 -23.27 11.67
CA MET A 77 -11.10 -22.67 10.59
C MET A 77 -12.35 -21.96 11.13
N GLN A 78 -12.93 -21.07 10.31
CA GLN A 78 -14.18 -20.36 10.62
C GLN A 78 -15.37 -21.30 10.85
N ASP A 79 -15.43 -22.41 10.11
CA ASP A 79 -16.43 -23.49 10.26
C ASP A 79 -16.18 -24.41 11.48
N ASN A 80 -15.27 -24.00 12.35
CA ASN A 80 -14.87 -24.70 13.56
C ASN A 80 -14.05 -26.01 13.35
N ARG A 81 -13.72 -26.38 12.10
CA ARG A 81 -12.79 -27.50 11.82
C ARG A 81 -11.37 -27.18 12.30
N ARG A 82 -10.66 -28.21 12.76
CA ARG A 82 -9.30 -28.11 13.30
C ARG A 82 -8.34 -29.00 12.54
N TYR A 83 -7.27 -28.41 12.03
CA TYR A 83 -6.18 -29.14 11.40
C TYR A 83 -4.93 -28.98 12.25
N ARG A 84 -4.32 -30.10 12.66
CA ARG A 84 -3.19 -30.11 13.61
C ARG A 84 -1.99 -30.74 12.96
N GLY A 85 -0.84 -30.13 13.12
CA GLY A 85 0.39 -30.65 12.54
C GLY A 85 1.52 -29.64 12.49
N THR A 86 2.60 -30.04 11.84
CA THR A 86 3.76 -29.16 11.62
C THR A 86 3.53 -28.31 10.38
N MET A 87 3.66 -27.00 10.53
CA MET A 87 3.46 -26.07 9.43
C MET A 87 4.68 -25.99 8.50
N ARG A 88 4.42 -26.08 7.20
CA ARG A 88 5.39 -25.88 6.13
C ARG A 88 4.89 -24.81 5.16
N LEU A 89 5.82 -24.00 4.65
CA LEU A 89 5.48 -22.98 3.66
C LEU A 89 5.59 -23.59 2.27
N GLU A 90 4.55 -23.40 1.47
CA GLU A 90 4.50 -23.76 0.06
C GLU A 90 4.47 -22.50 -0.81
N ARG A 91 4.70 -22.64 -2.13
CA ARG A 91 4.83 -21.48 -3.04
C ARG A 91 3.62 -20.55 -3.00
N ASP A 92 2.41 -21.13 -2.98
CA ASP A 92 1.15 -20.41 -3.08
C ASP A 92 0.25 -20.57 -1.84
N GLY A 93 0.82 -21.05 -0.73
CA GLY A 93 0.03 -21.37 0.46
C GLY A 93 0.85 -21.96 1.60
N VAL A 94 0.16 -22.72 2.43
CA VAL A 94 0.72 -23.35 3.63
C VAL A 94 0.25 -24.79 3.72
N GLU A 95 1.15 -25.69 4.09
CA GLU A 95 0.82 -27.09 4.36
C GLU A 95 0.89 -27.38 5.86
N ILE A 96 -0.05 -28.18 6.35
CA ILE A 96 -0.03 -28.78 7.68
C ILE A 96 0.22 -30.28 7.54
N ILE A 97 1.40 -30.73 7.96
CA ILE A 97 1.77 -32.14 7.96
C ILE A 97 1.32 -32.77 9.27
N SER A 98 0.43 -33.76 9.19
CA SER A 98 -0.22 -34.38 10.34
C SER A 98 0.09 -35.87 10.42
N GLU A 99 1.15 -36.21 11.15
CA GLU A 99 1.50 -37.62 11.41
C GLU A 99 0.43 -38.35 12.24
N GLU A 100 -0.26 -37.62 13.14
CA GLU A 100 -1.35 -38.17 13.94
C GLU A 100 -2.56 -38.56 13.06
N SER A 101 -2.95 -37.70 12.12
CA SER A 101 -4.01 -38.02 11.16
C SER A 101 -3.64 -39.22 10.31
N ARG A 102 -2.38 -39.31 9.85
CA ARG A 102 -1.87 -40.45 9.08
C ARG A 102 -2.01 -41.77 9.82
N GLN A 103 -1.63 -41.80 11.10
CA GLN A 103 -1.73 -43.01 11.94
C GLN A 103 -3.18 -43.47 12.15
N ARG A 104 -4.14 -42.53 12.12
CA ARG A 104 -5.58 -42.82 12.21
C ARG A 104 -6.25 -43.13 10.87
N GLY A 105 -5.47 -43.25 9.78
CA GLY A 105 -6.00 -43.52 8.44
C GLY A 105 -6.65 -42.31 7.76
N HIS A 106 -6.41 -41.10 8.26
CA HIS A 106 -6.81 -39.85 7.61
C HIS A 106 -5.68 -39.29 6.74
N ALA A 107 -5.96 -38.19 6.03
CA ALA A 107 -4.99 -37.51 5.18
C ALA A 107 -3.71 -37.14 5.96
N ALA A 108 -2.55 -37.46 5.37
CA ALA A 108 -1.24 -37.22 5.98
C ALA A 108 -0.85 -35.74 6.00
N SER A 109 -1.40 -34.93 5.10
CA SER A 109 -1.23 -33.48 5.11
C SER A 109 -2.45 -32.77 4.55
N TYR A 110 -2.54 -31.48 4.87
CA TYR A 110 -3.59 -30.57 4.43
C TYR A 110 -2.93 -29.31 3.86
N ILE A 111 -3.21 -28.99 2.61
CA ILE A 111 -2.66 -27.81 1.92
C ILE A 111 -3.75 -26.74 1.90
N PHE A 112 -3.37 -25.52 2.27
CA PHE A 112 -4.23 -24.35 2.29
C PHE A 112 -3.68 -23.31 1.32
N ASN A 113 -4.45 -22.99 0.29
CA ASN A 113 -4.13 -21.91 -0.63
C ASN A 113 -4.40 -20.54 0.02
N LYS A 114 -3.89 -19.45 -0.58
CA LYS A 114 -4.09 -18.07 -0.09
C LYS A 114 -5.55 -17.74 0.28
N VAL A 115 -6.51 -18.18 -0.53
CA VAL A 115 -7.95 -17.93 -0.28
C VAL A 115 -8.45 -18.70 0.95
N GLU A 116 -8.01 -19.94 1.13
CA GLU A 116 -8.42 -20.77 2.27
C GLU A 116 -7.75 -20.32 3.56
N MET A 117 -6.58 -19.69 3.48
CA MET A 117 -5.93 -19.06 4.62
C MET A 117 -6.75 -17.91 5.21
N ASP A 118 -7.54 -17.20 4.40
CA ASP A 118 -8.44 -16.14 4.89
C ASP A 118 -9.60 -16.72 5.73
N ALA A 119 -9.93 -18.00 5.54
CA ALA A 119 -10.90 -18.73 6.35
C ALA A 119 -10.33 -19.25 7.68
N ILE A 120 -9.05 -19.01 7.97
CA ILE A 120 -8.43 -19.37 9.26
C ILE A 120 -8.86 -18.34 10.30
N LYS A 121 -9.59 -18.80 11.31
CA LYS A 121 -10.03 -18.01 12.46
C LYS A 121 -8.89 -17.78 13.46
N ALA A 122 -8.09 -18.81 13.73
CA ALA A 122 -7.00 -18.71 14.70
C ALA A 122 -5.87 -19.71 14.44
N TYR A 123 -4.65 -19.28 14.77
CA TYR A 123 -3.45 -20.10 14.86
C TYR A 123 -3.18 -20.42 16.33
N ILE A 124 -3.32 -21.68 16.72
CA ILE A 124 -3.21 -22.11 18.12
C ILE A 124 -1.93 -22.95 18.28
N ARG A 125 -1.12 -22.63 19.29
CA ARG A 125 0.03 -23.44 19.70
C ARG A 125 -0.14 -23.84 21.16
N TYR A 126 -0.17 -25.15 21.42
CA TYR A 126 -0.22 -25.66 22.79
C TYR A 126 1.18 -25.72 23.38
N ILE A 127 1.32 -25.36 24.65
CA ILE A 127 2.62 -25.37 25.37
C ILE A 127 3.14 -26.80 25.48
N ASP A 128 2.24 -27.76 25.68
CA ASP A 128 2.59 -29.18 25.86
C ASP A 128 3.15 -29.80 24.57
N SER A 129 2.79 -29.24 23.40
CA SER A 129 3.34 -29.66 22.11
C SER A 129 4.69 -29.00 21.75
N MET A 130 5.23 -28.13 22.60
CA MET A 130 6.49 -27.43 22.34
C MET A 130 7.69 -28.23 22.87
N ASN A 131 8.77 -28.28 22.10
CA ASN A 131 10.07 -28.74 22.59
C ASN A 131 10.71 -27.70 23.53
N GLU A 132 11.78 -28.09 24.23
CA GLU A 132 12.46 -27.21 25.20
C GLU A 132 13.00 -25.92 24.56
N ASN A 133 13.60 -26.02 23.37
CA ASN A 133 14.10 -24.87 22.62
C ASN A 133 12.99 -23.87 22.29
N GLU A 134 11.79 -24.36 21.95
CA GLU A 134 10.62 -23.55 21.68
C GLU A 134 10.08 -22.88 22.94
N LYS A 135 10.13 -23.57 24.08
CA LYS A 135 9.75 -22.98 25.38
C LYS A 135 10.70 -21.85 25.75
N ILE A 136 12.02 -22.06 25.62
CA ILE A 136 13.04 -21.03 25.87
C ILE A 136 12.82 -19.82 24.95
N GLN A 137 12.62 -20.05 23.65
CA GLN A 137 12.37 -18.98 22.68
C GLN A 137 11.08 -18.22 23.01
N ARG A 138 10.03 -18.94 23.40
CA ARG A 138 8.75 -18.35 23.83
C ARG A 138 8.95 -17.49 25.07
N ASP A 139 9.65 -17.96 26.07
CA ASP A 139 9.84 -17.23 27.33
C ASP A 139 10.73 -16.01 27.15
N TRP A 140 11.74 -16.08 26.26
CA TRP A 140 12.50 -14.92 25.84
C TRP A 140 11.63 -13.87 25.12
N ASP A 141 10.79 -14.32 24.19
CA ASP A 141 9.82 -13.46 23.49
C ASP A 141 8.83 -12.83 24.49
N LEU A 142 8.31 -13.62 25.42
CA LEU A 142 7.36 -13.22 26.46
C LEU A 142 7.98 -12.14 27.35
N ASN A 143 9.19 -12.39 27.85
CA ASN A 143 9.92 -11.45 28.68
C ASN A 143 10.13 -10.11 27.97
N ARG A 144 10.49 -10.14 26.68
CA ARG A 144 10.66 -8.92 25.87
C ARG A 144 9.35 -8.16 25.66
N VAL A 145 8.22 -8.85 25.59
CA VAL A 145 6.89 -8.24 25.42
C VAL A 145 6.40 -7.61 26.72
N TYR A 146 6.53 -8.30 27.86
CA TYR A 146 6.10 -7.80 29.17
C TYR A 146 7.05 -6.75 29.76
N HIS A 147 8.34 -6.83 29.46
CA HIS A 147 9.37 -5.89 29.94
C HIS A 147 10.02 -5.13 28.77
N PRO A 148 9.27 -4.29 28.03
CA PRO A 148 9.81 -3.58 26.89
C PRO A 148 10.78 -2.48 27.35
N SER A 149 11.98 -2.47 26.78
CA SER A 149 12.99 -1.43 27.03
C SER A 149 12.54 -0.06 26.52
N PHE A 150 13.12 1.01 27.07
CA PHE A 150 12.80 2.39 26.68
C PHE A 150 12.85 2.63 25.17
N LEU A 151 13.90 2.14 24.51
CA LEU A 151 14.08 2.24 23.05
C LEU A 151 12.94 1.54 22.28
N THR A 152 12.50 0.35 22.73
CA THR A 152 11.39 -0.34 22.07
C THR A 152 10.06 0.42 22.21
N ARG A 153 9.85 1.09 23.34
CA ARG A 153 8.68 1.95 23.55
C ARG A 153 8.73 3.18 22.64
N LEU A 154 9.91 3.83 22.53
CA LEU A 154 10.11 4.99 21.66
C LEU A 154 9.89 4.63 20.18
N LEU A 155 10.48 3.54 19.69
CA LEU A 155 10.30 3.08 18.32
C LEU A 155 8.84 2.75 18.00
N ARG A 156 8.09 2.18 18.95
CA ARG A 156 6.65 1.97 18.79
C ARG A 156 5.89 3.29 18.64
N LYS A 157 6.22 4.32 19.45
CA LYS A 157 5.63 5.66 19.32
C LYS A 157 5.93 6.28 17.96
N ILE A 158 7.19 6.26 17.53
CA ILE A 158 7.60 6.78 16.22
C ILE A 158 6.85 6.06 15.09
N ARG A 159 6.80 4.73 15.11
CA ARG A 159 6.04 3.95 14.13
C ARG A 159 4.57 4.34 14.12
N ASN A 160 3.94 4.43 15.29
CA ASN A 160 2.52 4.78 15.39
C ASN A 160 2.25 6.20 14.88
N PHE A 161 3.16 7.14 15.16
CA PHE A 161 3.11 8.50 14.61
C PHE A 161 3.17 8.49 13.08
N TRP A 162 4.11 7.75 12.48
CA TRP A 162 4.20 7.61 11.01
C TRP A 162 2.95 6.99 10.39
N VAL A 163 2.33 6.00 11.05
CA VAL A 163 1.06 5.41 10.60
C VAL A 163 -0.04 6.47 10.60
N ALA A 164 -0.23 7.18 11.72
CA ALA A 164 -1.24 8.23 11.83
C ALA A 164 -1.01 9.37 10.83
N LEU A 165 0.24 9.78 10.62
CA LEU A 165 0.61 10.82 9.65
C LEU A 165 0.34 10.37 8.20
N LYS A 166 0.65 9.12 7.86
CA LYS A 166 0.33 8.58 6.53
C LYS A 166 -1.18 8.55 6.29
N ASP A 167 -1.94 8.16 7.31
CA ASP A 167 -3.40 8.10 7.23
C ASP A 167 -3.99 9.50 7.07
N SER A 168 -3.54 10.48 7.87
CA SER A 168 -4.03 11.87 7.76
C SER A 168 -3.70 12.50 6.41
N VAL A 169 -2.47 12.33 5.89
CA VAL A 169 -2.08 12.81 4.55
C VAL A 169 -2.97 12.20 3.48
N ARG A 170 -3.22 10.88 3.56
CA ARG A 170 -4.11 10.19 2.61
C ARG A 170 -5.52 10.75 2.67
N THR A 171 -6.07 10.97 3.86
CA THR A 171 -7.40 11.55 4.03
C THR A 171 -7.45 12.97 3.46
N THR A 172 -6.46 13.83 3.74
CA THR A 172 -6.40 15.19 3.19
C THR A 172 -6.35 15.18 1.66
N ILE A 173 -5.53 14.33 1.05
CA ILE A 173 -5.48 14.17 -0.41
C ILE A 173 -6.84 13.74 -0.96
N GLN A 174 -7.52 12.79 -0.31
CA GLN A 174 -8.86 12.36 -0.71
C GLN A 174 -9.90 13.48 -0.60
N MET A 175 -9.83 14.30 0.46
CA MET A 175 -10.70 15.46 0.62
C MET A 175 -10.47 16.48 -0.48
N ILE A 176 -9.22 16.84 -0.76
CA ILE A 176 -8.85 17.78 -1.83
C ILE A 176 -9.35 17.27 -3.18
N TRP A 177 -9.10 15.99 -3.49
CA TRP A 177 -9.56 15.37 -4.73
C TRP A 177 -11.09 15.36 -4.85
N GLY A 178 -11.80 15.06 -3.76
CA GLY A 178 -13.25 15.12 -3.70
C GLY A 178 -13.79 16.53 -3.94
N SER A 179 -13.14 17.56 -3.38
CA SER A 179 -13.48 18.96 -3.63
C SER A 179 -13.23 19.37 -5.08
N PHE A 180 -12.14 18.92 -5.71
CA PHE A 180 -11.88 19.14 -7.14
C PHE A 180 -12.92 18.48 -8.04
N GLN A 181 -13.33 17.25 -7.74
CA GLN A 181 -14.39 16.57 -8.49
C GLN A 181 -15.73 17.30 -8.35
N LYS A 182 -16.06 17.79 -7.14
CA LYS A 182 -17.25 18.61 -6.92
C LYS A 182 -17.19 19.91 -7.73
N MET A 183 -16.07 20.63 -7.71
CA MET A 183 -15.91 21.87 -8.49
C MET A 183 -16.11 21.63 -10.00
N LYS A 184 -15.52 20.57 -10.56
CA LYS A 184 -15.75 20.20 -11.97
C LYS A 184 -17.19 19.79 -12.28
N ALA A 185 -17.91 19.23 -11.31
CA ALA A 185 -19.33 18.91 -11.46
C ALA A 185 -20.25 20.16 -11.38
N PHE A 186 -19.76 21.29 -10.84
CA PHE A 186 -20.50 22.56 -10.78
C PHE A 186 -20.23 23.49 -11.98
N GLU A 187 -19.20 23.24 -12.79
CA GLU A 187 -18.92 24.01 -14.02
C GLU A 187 -20.04 23.98 -15.08
N PRO A 188 -20.81 22.89 -15.32
CA PRO A 188 -21.84 22.94 -16.37
C PRO A 188 -23.10 23.75 -16.01
N ILE A 189 -23.28 24.18 -14.75
CA ILE A 189 -24.51 24.91 -14.34
C ILE A 189 -24.38 26.42 -14.58
N GLN A 190 -23.16 26.99 -14.57
CA GLN A 190 -22.98 28.44 -14.79
C GLN A 190 -22.93 28.82 -16.27
N THR A 191 -22.49 27.92 -17.15
CA THR A 191 -22.41 28.20 -18.59
C THR A 191 -23.80 28.27 -19.23
N GLN A 192 -24.76 27.45 -18.78
CA GLN A 192 -26.10 27.44 -19.34
C GLN A 192 -26.88 28.72 -19.01
N ASN A 193 -26.73 29.27 -17.80
CA ASN A 193 -27.42 30.51 -17.41
C ASN A 193 -26.82 31.76 -18.09
N ARG A 194 -25.52 31.77 -18.37
CA ARG A 194 -24.89 32.88 -19.13
C ARG A 194 -25.32 32.89 -20.59
N GLU A 195 -25.39 31.73 -21.22
CA GLU A 195 -25.73 31.63 -22.65
C GLU A 195 -27.21 31.93 -22.93
N VAL A 196 -28.11 31.60 -21.99
CA VAL A 196 -29.53 31.97 -22.09
C VAL A 196 -29.72 33.47 -21.91
N ASN A 197 -29.06 34.09 -20.93
CA ASN A 197 -29.23 35.53 -20.65
C ASN A 197 -28.67 36.41 -21.78
N VAL A 198 -27.55 36.02 -22.39
CA VAL A 198 -26.97 36.74 -23.54
C VAL A 198 -27.87 36.64 -24.77
N LYS A 199 -28.56 35.52 -25.01
CA LYS A 199 -29.50 35.41 -26.14
C LYS A 199 -30.72 36.30 -25.94
N THR A 200 -31.24 36.39 -24.72
CA THR A 200 -32.39 37.25 -24.40
C THR A 200 -32.04 38.73 -24.56
N GLU A 201 -30.86 39.16 -24.12
CA GLU A 201 -30.40 40.55 -24.32
C GLU A 201 -30.19 40.88 -25.80
N VAL A 202 -29.65 39.95 -26.60
CA VAL A 202 -29.45 40.17 -28.04
C VAL A 202 -30.78 40.24 -28.80
N ASP A 203 -31.74 39.37 -28.48
CA ASP A 203 -33.09 39.40 -29.08
C ASP A 203 -33.83 40.71 -28.74
N GLU A 204 -33.72 41.21 -27.50
CA GLU A 204 -34.30 42.49 -27.08
C GLU A 204 -33.69 43.69 -27.81
N ILE A 205 -32.37 43.68 -28.01
CA ILE A 205 -31.68 44.72 -28.79
C ILE A 205 -32.14 44.67 -30.25
N GLU A 206 -32.24 43.48 -30.84
CA GLU A 206 -32.65 43.32 -32.24
C GLU A 206 -34.12 43.76 -32.45
N THR A 207 -35.02 43.44 -31.51
CA THR A 207 -36.41 43.93 -31.57
C THR A 207 -36.50 45.44 -31.41
N SER A 208 -35.70 46.05 -30.52
CA SER A 208 -35.70 47.51 -30.34
C SER A 208 -35.19 48.27 -31.57
N LEU A 209 -34.24 47.68 -32.31
CA LEU A 209 -33.69 48.26 -33.55
C LEU A 209 -34.68 48.18 -34.71
N VAL A 210 -35.48 47.11 -34.77
CA VAL A 210 -36.54 46.95 -35.77
C VAL A 210 -37.69 47.93 -35.50
N ASP A 211 -38.08 48.14 -34.24
CA ASP A 211 -39.11 49.11 -33.85
C ASP A 211 -38.68 50.57 -34.09
N TYR A 212 -37.39 50.87 -34.06
CA TYR A 212 -36.86 52.21 -34.38
C TYR A 212 -36.79 52.48 -35.89
N ALA A 213 -36.82 51.44 -36.72
CA ALA A 213 -36.67 51.53 -38.18
C ALA A 213 -38.02 51.54 -38.95
N LEU A 214 -39.14 51.38 -38.25
CA LEU A 214 -40.52 51.46 -38.77
C LEU A 214 -41.19 52.77 -38.34
#